data_AF-A0A8I0ZUM9-F1
#
_entry.id   AF-A0A8I0ZUM9-F1
#
_cell.length_a   1.000
_cell.length_b   1.000
_cell.length_c   1.000
_cell.angle_alpha   90.00
_cell.angle_beta   90.00
_cell.angle_gamma   90.00
#
_symmetry.space_group_name_H-M   'P 1'
#
loop_
_entity.id
_entity.type
_entity.pdbx_description
1 polymer ?
#
loop_
_entity_poly.entity_id
_entity_poly.type
_entity_poly.pdbx_seq_one_letter_code
_entity_poly.pdbx_strand_id
1 'polypeptide(L)' 'MMPAPDTVRIYQDSLGEWRWIRRTPTGRTVNESAAGFPTRGAANADNSFWNQDTLNYLLEQART' A
#
# COMPACT_ATOMS: atom_id res chain seq x y z
N MET A 1 -17.54 15.20 -10.66
CA MET A 1 -16.15 14.71 -10.64
C MET A 1 -16.07 13.64 -9.57
N MET A 2 -15.84 12.37 -9.95
CA MET A 2 -15.57 11.33 -8.96
C MET A 2 -14.24 11.70 -8.26
N PRO A 3 -14.12 11.54 -6.92
CA PRO A 3 -12.82 11.69 -6.29
C PRO A 3 -11.85 10.71 -6.95
N ALA A 4 -10.59 11.12 -7.12
CA ALA A 4 -9.57 10.19 -7.56
C ALA A 4 -9.54 8.97 -6.61
N PRO A 5 -9.20 7.77 -7.10
CA PRO A 5 -9.05 6.61 -6.23
C PRO A 5 -7.93 6.85 -5.20
N ASP A 6 -8.02 6.25 -4.00
CA ASP A 6 -6.85 6.23 -3.11
C ASP A 6 -5.71 5.44 -3.80
N THR A 7 -4.50 5.52 -3.25
CA THR A 7 -3.33 4.83 -3.79
C THR A 7 -2.71 3.95 -2.72
N VAL A 8 -2.35 2.72 -3.08
CA VAL A 8 -1.53 1.84 -2.25
C VAL A 8 -0.10 1.87 -2.77
N ARG A 9 0.85 2.19 -1.90
CA ARG A 9 2.28 2.13 -2.19
C ARG A 9 2.93 1.03 -1.37
N ILE A 10 3.62 0.12 -2.05
CA ILE A 10 4.50 -0.89 -1.45
C ILE A 10 5.94 -0.44 -1.63
N TYR A 11 6.71 -0.41 -0.56
CA TYR A 11 8.09 0.10 -0.55
C TYR A 11 8.96 -0.70 0.43
N GLN A 12 10.27 -0.62 0.25
CA GLN A 12 11.24 -1.14 1.21
C GLN A 12 11.69 0.01 2.12
N ASP A 13 11.68 -0.20 3.43
CA ASP A 13 12.14 0.78 4.41
C ASP A 13 13.67 0.74 4.57
N SER A 14 14.20 1.62 5.44
CA SER A 14 15.64 1.74 5.70
C SER A 14 16.27 0.52 6.39
N LEU A 15 15.45 -0.38 6.95
CA LEU A 15 15.89 -1.63 7.58
C LEU A 15 15.85 -2.81 6.60
N GLY A 16 15.44 -2.56 5.35
CA GLY A 16 15.29 -3.59 4.33
C GLY A 16 13.97 -4.35 4.43
N GLU A 17 13.04 -3.93 5.27
CA GLU A 17 11.73 -4.55 5.40
C GLU A 17 10.75 -3.95 4.38
N TRP A 18 9.89 -4.80 3.82
CA TRP A 18 8.84 -4.38 2.92
C TRP A 18 7.61 -3.93 3.71
N ARG A 19 7.08 -2.77 3.36
CA ARG A 19 5.90 -2.15 3.98
C ARG A 19 4.93 -1.70 2.91
N TRP A 20 3.69 -1.45 3.33
CA TRP A 20 2.67 -0.87 2.45
C TRP A 20 1.91 0.25 3.17
N ILE A 21 1.45 1.24 2.41
CA ILE A 21 0.64 2.34 2.91
C ILE A 21 -0.44 2.70 1.89
N ARG A 22 -1.66 2.90 2.36
CA ARG A 22 -2.81 3.38 1.57
C ARG A 22 -3.08 4.84 1.89
N ARG A 23 -3.11 5.70 0.87
CA ARG A 23 -3.34 7.13 1.02
C ARG A 23 -4.42 7.65 0.10
N THR A 24 -5.32 8.47 0.64
CA THR A 24 -6.30 9.21 -0.15
C THR A 24 -5.61 10.13 -1.16
N PRO A 25 -6.32 10.61 -2.21
CA PRO A 25 -5.76 11.60 -3.14
C PRO A 25 -5.30 12.90 -2.47
N THR A 26 -5.88 13.22 -1.31
CA THR A 26 -5.50 14.38 -0.48
C THR A 26 -4.26 14.11 0.39
N GLY A 27 -3.69 12.91 0.34
CA GLY A 27 -2.47 12.51 1.04
C GLY A 27 -2.68 11.92 2.44
N ARG A 28 -3.91 11.78 2.91
CA ARG A 28 -4.20 11.21 4.24
C ARG A 28 -4.02 9.70 4.22
N THR A 29 -3.31 9.16 5.21
CA THR A 29 -3.21 7.70 5.41
C THR A 29 -4.57 7.13 5.83
N VAL A 30 -5.03 6.12 5.10
CA VAL A 30 -6.24 5.35 5.41
C VAL A 30 -5.89 4.10 6.20
N ASN A 31 -4.83 3.41 5.78
CA ASN A 31 -4.33 2.21 6.42
C ASN A 31 -2.85 2.01 6.07
N GLU A 32 -2.13 1.24 6.88
CA GLU A 32 -0.71 0.93 6.68
C GLU A 32 -0.35 -0.45 7.25
N SER A 33 0.76 -1.01 6.78
CA SER A 33 1.31 -2.26 7.29
C SER A 33 1.70 -2.11 8.76
N ALA A 34 1.16 -2.95 9.63
CA ALA A 34 1.51 -2.99 11.05
C ALA A 34 2.91 -3.59 11.32
N ALA A 35 3.45 -4.36 10.38
CA ALA A 35 4.76 -5.00 10.48
C ALA A 35 5.57 -4.83 9.18
N GLY A 36 6.89 -4.95 9.30
CA GLY A 36 7.79 -5.10 8.16
C GLY A 36 7.81 -6.55 7.67
N PHE A 37 7.89 -6.75 6.36
CA PHE A 37 7.88 -8.06 5.73
C PHE A 37 9.22 -8.37 5.05
N PRO A 38 9.67 -9.64 5.03
CA PRO A 38 10.95 -10.00 4.42
C PRO A 38 10.94 -9.91 2.88
N THR A 39 9.76 -9.89 2.26
CA THR A 39 9.63 -9.82 0.80
C THR A 39 8.49 -8.89 0.39
N ARG A 40 8.62 -8.31 -0.81
CA ARG A 40 7.58 -7.51 -1.45
C ARG A 40 6.28 -8.29 -1.61
N GLY A 41 6.39 -9.58 -1.94
CA GLY A 41 5.25 -10.47 -2.12
C GLY A 41 4.45 -10.67 -0.83
N ALA A 42 5.13 -10.83 0.30
CA ALA A 42 4.49 -10.92 1.61
C ALA A 42 3.76 -9.63 1.98
N ALA A 43 4.39 -8.46 1.76
CA ALA A 43 3.72 -7.17 1.96
C ALA A 43 2.50 -7.00 1.04
N ASN A 44 2.57 -7.46 -0.21
CA ASN A 44 1.44 -7.39 -1.14
C ASN A 44 0.28 -8.33 -0.75
N ALA A 45 0.59 -9.50 -0.20
CA ALA A 45 -0.39 -10.45 0.29
C ALA A 45 -1.15 -9.88 1.50
N ASP A 46 -0.42 -9.32 2.48
CA ASP A 46 -1.01 -8.66 3.64
C ASP A 46 -1.85 -7.42 3.23
N ASN A 47 -1.34 -6.59 2.32
CA ASN A 47 -2.11 -5.50 1.72
C ASN A 47 -3.44 -5.99 1.14
N SER A 48 -3.41 -7.08 0.36
CA SER A 48 -4.61 -7.64 -0.27
C SER A 48 -5.60 -8.21 0.76
N PHE A 49 -5.10 -8.75 1.87
CA PHE A 49 -5.92 -9.28 2.95
C PHE A 49 -6.71 -8.18 3.67
N TRP A 50 -6.07 -7.03 3.95
CA TRP A 50 -6.71 -5.89 4.62
C TRP A 50 -7.49 -4.97 3.69
N ASN A 51 -7.08 -4.85 2.43
CA ASN A 51 -7.71 -3.98 1.43
C ASN A 51 -8.47 -4.83 0.39
N GLN A 52 -9.50 -5.54 0.85
CA GLN A 52 -10.31 -6.41 -0.02
C GLN A 52 -11.18 -5.64 -1.02
N ASP A 53 -11.36 -4.33 -0.80
CA ASP A 53 -12.09 -3.39 -1.66
C ASP A 53 -11.28 -2.94 -2.89
N THR A 54 -10.62 -3.91 -3.54
CA THR A 54 -9.69 -3.79 -4.67
C THR A 54 -10.20 -3.00 -5.89
N LEU A 55 -11.46 -2.60 -5.92
CA LEU A 55 -12.08 -1.77 -6.95
C LEU A 55 -11.92 -0.25 -6.75
N ASN A 56 -11.37 0.22 -5.62
CA ASN A 56 -11.28 1.66 -5.34
C ASN A 56 -9.85 2.25 -5.34
N TYR A 57 -8.79 1.47 -5.62
CA TYR A 57 -7.40 1.94 -5.50
C TYR A 57 -6.49 1.64 -6.68
N LEU A 58 -5.63 2.61 -7.00
CA LEU A 58 -4.50 2.40 -7.90
C LEU A 58 -3.33 1.82 -7.10
N LEU A 59 -2.77 0.70 -7.56
CA LEU A 59 -1.55 0.14 -6.98
C LEU A 59 -0.35 0.86 -7.58
N GLU A 60 0.21 1.82 -6.85
CA GLU A 60 1.46 2.46 -7.23
C GLU A 60 2.62 1.59 -6.76
N GLN A 61 3.06 0.72 -7.66
CA GLN A 61 4.29 -0.02 -7.47
C GLN A 61 5.46 0.97 -7.58
N ALA A 62 6.04 1.36 -6.44
CA ALA A 62 7.27 2.14 -6.46
C ALA A 62 8.32 1.36 -7.24
N ARG A 63 8.68 1.87 -8.42
CA ARG A 63 9.77 1.33 -9.23
C ARG A 63 11.05 1.57 -8.45
N THR A 64 11.85 0.51 -8.34
CA THR A 64 13.18 0.49 -7.70
C THR A 64 14.11 1.47 -8.38
#